data_AF-A0A1I3DU98-F1
#
_entry.id   AF-A0A1I3DU98-F1
#
_cell.length_a   1.000
_cell.length_b   1.000
_cell.length_c   1.000
_cell.angle_alpha   90.00
_cell.angle_beta   90.00
_cell.angle_gamma   90.00
#
_symmetry.space_group_name_H-M   'P 1'
#
loop_
_entity.id
_entity.type
_entity.pdbx_description
1 polymer ?
#
loop_
_entity_poly.entity_id
_entity_poly.type
_entity_poly.pdbx_seq_one_letter_code
_entity_poly.pdbx_strand_id
1 'polypeptide(L)'
;MEQESRLYKVIYQSVLTQIYSGVLRYGQVFPSQSELCQRYQVGITTIRKVIRMLEQEGVIHSSSGKRAVVCFDESEQTYILSLMQRRESILDIYKGLELMMPSLYAAGAMLCCNLDTYEESFFSAGSQDINERNAISFFTEMLLPYQNQIVLDLQSDMEHYARYPYVMQSRLENPFAASAEFIRHNLPVFLDMAKHKELEALTAWLELMYRNAGEQAGIYLSEIQKIVPDSGERVDYQWFRGKNRSPLYAAVAQNLYRRALLGEFNNRTYFPSEPEIMRTYNISKSTAAKAMALLSDIGLIHTIEKKGTVLRSSEELAPVRIEQNIIADNLTLFLNVLQILAVCSQKLCFAAFLPLDNSALADLAAEWEASPLSRTSSGIIHILTSFLKAHMPVKCLENILAQFDDALIWGHYLDRPYVIDEQCAVLAQEGFEQFELARESLRKSDRENASVSIQRTFRAIYLDARLYTLICFKDLASVPAEI
;
A
#
# COMPACT_ATOMS: atom_id res chain seq x y z
N MET A 1 6.18 7.09 -21.20
CA MET A 1 7.32 6.25 -21.66
C MET A 1 8.26 5.80 -20.55
N GLU A 2 8.78 6.69 -19.67
CA GLU A 2 9.65 6.27 -18.55
C GLU A 2 8.95 5.41 -17.49
N GLN A 3 7.67 5.68 -17.19
CA GLN A 3 6.88 4.98 -16.18
C GLN A 3 6.49 3.55 -16.63
N GLU A 4 6.02 3.41 -17.87
CA GLU A 4 5.81 2.11 -18.52
C GLU A 4 7.14 1.32 -18.60
N SER A 5 8.27 2.01 -18.75
CA SER A 5 9.59 1.37 -18.74
C SER A 5 10.02 0.80 -17.39
N ARG A 6 9.44 1.26 -16.28
CA ARG A 6 9.72 0.77 -14.93
C ARG A 6 8.80 -0.38 -14.55
N LEU A 7 7.51 -0.30 -14.90
CA LEU A 7 6.50 -1.31 -14.55
C LEU A 7 6.83 -2.71 -15.10
N TYR A 8 7.17 -2.84 -16.40
CA TYR A 8 7.51 -4.16 -16.94
C TYR A 8 8.79 -4.74 -16.31
N LYS A 9 9.76 -3.89 -15.93
CA LYS A 9 11.01 -4.34 -15.28
C LYS A 9 10.71 -4.91 -13.90
N VAL A 10 9.82 -4.29 -13.14
CA VAL A 10 9.41 -4.81 -11.82
C VAL A 10 8.71 -6.15 -11.96
N ILE A 11 7.74 -6.26 -12.87
CA ILE A 11 7.03 -7.54 -13.10
C ILE A 11 8.01 -8.62 -13.58
N TYR A 12 8.92 -8.28 -14.48
CA TYR A 12 9.97 -9.19 -14.94
C TYR A 12 10.85 -9.69 -13.80
N GLN A 13 11.33 -8.80 -12.92
CA GLN A 13 12.11 -9.20 -11.74
C GLN A 13 11.29 -10.04 -10.75
N SER A 14 10.00 -9.75 -10.57
CA SER A 14 9.08 -10.55 -9.75
C SER A 14 8.91 -11.98 -10.30
N VAL A 15 8.76 -12.12 -11.62
CA VAL A 15 8.64 -13.43 -12.27
C VAL A 15 9.97 -14.19 -12.21
N LEU A 16 11.09 -13.53 -12.49
CA LEU A 16 12.41 -14.14 -12.32
C LEU A 16 12.61 -14.63 -10.90
N THR A 17 12.26 -13.83 -9.89
CA THR A 17 12.35 -14.23 -8.49
C THR A 17 11.57 -15.52 -8.22
N GLN A 18 10.38 -15.70 -8.80
CA GLN A 18 9.63 -16.96 -8.66
C GLN A 18 10.30 -18.14 -9.33
N ILE A 19 10.91 -17.94 -10.50
CA ILE A 19 11.63 -18.99 -11.22
C ILE A 19 12.89 -19.36 -10.45
N TYR A 20 13.74 -18.38 -10.10
CA TYR A 20 15.00 -18.57 -9.36
C TYR A 20 14.81 -19.06 -7.92
N SER A 21 13.66 -18.78 -7.31
CA SER A 21 13.31 -19.35 -6.01
C SER A 21 12.56 -20.67 -6.15
N GLY A 22 12.32 -21.21 -7.35
CA GLY A 22 11.70 -22.52 -7.52
C GLY A 22 10.21 -22.58 -7.17
N VAL A 23 9.54 -21.42 -7.05
CA VAL A 23 8.07 -21.33 -7.02
C VAL A 23 7.50 -21.79 -8.37
N LEU A 24 8.19 -21.46 -9.46
CA LEU A 24 7.94 -21.98 -10.80
C LEU A 24 9.12 -22.87 -11.20
N ARG A 25 8.94 -24.20 -11.15
CA ARG A 25 10.02 -25.18 -11.37
C ARG A 25 10.15 -25.60 -12.83
N TYR A 26 11.35 -26.10 -13.18
CA TYR A 26 11.62 -26.73 -14.47
C TYR A 26 10.51 -27.70 -14.91
N GLY A 27 10.10 -27.61 -16.17
CA GLY A 27 9.09 -28.47 -16.77
C GLY A 27 7.64 -28.12 -16.37
N GLN A 28 7.43 -27.23 -15.39
CA GLN A 28 6.08 -26.75 -15.08
C GLN A 28 5.56 -25.82 -16.16
N VAL A 29 4.24 -25.88 -16.37
CA VAL A 29 3.59 -24.98 -17.31
C VAL A 29 3.54 -23.57 -16.73
N PHE A 30 4.08 -22.63 -17.47
CA PHE A 30 4.14 -21.22 -17.11
C PHE A 30 2.75 -20.57 -17.19
N PRO A 31 2.43 -19.59 -16.32
CA PRO A 31 1.16 -18.89 -16.36
C PRO A 31 0.87 -18.25 -17.73
N SER A 32 -0.37 -18.32 -18.16
CA SER A 32 -0.84 -17.69 -19.39
C SER A 32 -0.78 -16.17 -19.31
N GLN A 33 -0.79 -15.50 -20.48
CA GLN A 33 -0.84 -14.04 -20.54
C GLN A 33 -2.05 -13.47 -19.79
N SER A 34 -3.21 -14.11 -19.90
CA SER A 34 -4.43 -13.68 -19.19
C SER A 34 -4.25 -13.79 -17.67
N GLU A 35 -3.67 -14.91 -17.19
CA GLU A 35 -3.38 -15.10 -15.77
C GLU A 35 -2.38 -14.08 -15.24
N LEU A 36 -1.35 -13.72 -16.02
CA LEU A 36 -0.39 -12.69 -15.62
C LEU A 36 -1.01 -11.28 -15.65
N CYS A 37 -1.86 -10.98 -16.62
CA CYS A 37 -2.60 -9.71 -16.66
C CYS A 37 -3.50 -9.57 -15.43
N GLN A 38 -4.24 -10.62 -15.08
CA GLN A 38 -5.09 -10.64 -13.89
C GLN A 38 -4.27 -10.54 -12.62
N ARG A 39 -3.20 -11.33 -12.50
CA ARG A 39 -2.33 -11.35 -11.32
C ARG A 39 -1.69 -10.00 -11.06
N TYR A 40 -1.04 -9.41 -12.05
CA TYR A 40 -0.33 -8.14 -11.87
C TYR A 40 -1.22 -6.92 -12.12
N GLN A 41 -2.48 -7.11 -12.53
CA GLN A 41 -3.43 -6.05 -12.86
C GLN A 41 -2.81 -5.02 -13.82
N VAL A 42 -2.29 -5.50 -14.96
CA VAL A 42 -1.64 -4.69 -16.00
C VAL A 42 -2.12 -5.07 -17.40
N GLY A 43 -1.93 -4.15 -18.35
CA GLY A 43 -2.26 -4.37 -19.76
C GLY A 43 -1.43 -5.49 -20.42
N ILE A 44 -2.05 -6.13 -21.41
CA ILE A 44 -1.49 -7.26 -22.17
C ILE A 44 -0.15 -6.93 -22.86
N THR A 45 0.05 -5.67 -23.26
CA THR A 45 1.29 -5.20 -23.89
C THR A 45 2.49 -5.29 -22.97
N THR A 46 2.32 -4.90 -21.70
CA THR A 46 3.33 -5.02 -20.63
C THR A 46 3.69 -6.49 -20.40
N ILE A 47 2.70 -7.36 -20.26
CA ILE A 47 2.92 -8.80 -20.04
C ILE A 47 3.62 -9.45 -21.24
N ARG A 48 3.21 -9.13 -22.48
CA ARG A 48 3.88 -9.63 -23.68
C ARG A 48 5.36 -9.23 -23.73
N LYS A 49 5.69 -8.02 -23.26
CA LYS A 49 7.08 -7.57 -23.16
C LYS A 49 7.86 -8.36 -22.11
N VAL A 50 7.29 -8.59 -20.93
CA VAL A 50 7.89 -9.41 -19.88
C VAL A 50 8.17 -10.84 -20.38
N ILE A 51 7.18 -11.49 -21.01
CA ILE A 51 7.34 -12.85 -21.56
C ILE A 51 8.48 -12.90 -22.58
N ARG A 52 8.56 -11.94 -23.50
CA ARG A 52 9.65 -11.89 -24.48
C ARG A 52 11.02 -11.77 -23.82
N MET A 53 11.14 -11.00 -22.74
CA MET A 53 12.41 -10.89 -22.00
C MET A 53 12.79 -12.21 -21.33
N LEU A 54 11.82 -12.90 -20.72
CA LEU A 54 12.02 -14.21 -20.10
C LEU A 54 12.43 -15.28 -21.14
N GLU A 55 11.83 -15.25 -22.34
CA GLU A 55 12.22 -16.13 -23.45
C GLU A 55 13.63 -15.83 -23.95
N GLN A 56 14.02 -14.55 -24.05
CA GLN A 56 15.36 -14.13 -24.48
C GLN A 56 16.45 -14.55 -23.49
N GLU A 57 16.14 -14.57 -22.20
CA GLU A 57 17.04 -15.06 -21.15
C GLU A 57 17.06 -16.59 -21.05
N GLY A 58 16.15 -17.28 -21.76
CA GLY A 58 16.09 -18.74 -21.81
C GLY A 58 15.45 -19.40 -20.58
N VAL A 59 14.88 -18.61 -19.66
CA VAL A 59 14.25 -19.14 -18.43
C VAL A 59 12.87 -19.77 -18.70
N ILE A 60 12.21 -19.42 -19.80
CA ILE A 60 10.99 -20.05 -20.29
C ILE A 60 11.08 -20.31 -21.80
N HIS A 61 10.27 -21.25 -22.27
CA HIS A 61 10.11 -21.54 -23.70
C HIS A 61 8.64 -21.61 -24.10
N SER A 62 8.26 -20.86 -25.14
CA SER A 62 6.94 -20.96 -25.77
C SER A 62 7.01 -21.74 -27.07
N SER A 63 6.00 -22.59 -27.31
CA SER A 63 5.80 -23.27 -28.60
C SER A 63 4.45 -22.88 -29.20
N SER A 64 4.34 -22.86 -30.53
CA SER A 64 3.13 -22.39 -31.22
C SER A 64 1.88 -23.15 -30.75
N GLY A 65 0.88 -22.41 -30.26
CA GLY A 65 -0.39 -22.96 -29.79
C GLY A 65 -0.35 -23.64 -28.42
N LYS A 66 0.78 -23.64 -27.69
CA LYS A 66 0.90 -24.23 -26.35
C LYS A 66 1.29 -23.17 -25.32
N ARG A 67 0.93 -23.40 -24.05
CA ARG A 67 1.42 -22.58 -22.93
C ARG A 67 2.93 -22.72 -22.82
N ALA A 68 3.60 -21.63 -22.42
CA ALA A 68 5.03 -21.65 -22.17
C ALA A 68 5.38 -22.63 -21.03
N VAL A 69 6.60 -23.14 -21.02
CA VAL A 69 7.13 -24.06 -20.00
C VAL A 69 8.38 -23.44 -19.40
N VAL A 70 8.58 -23.62 -18.10
CA VAL A 70 9.80 -23.15 -17.42
C VAL A 70 10.98 -24.04 -17.82
N CYS A 71 12.05 -23.42 -18.32
CA CYS A 71 13.26 -24.09 -18.80
C CYS A 71 14.47 -23.92 -17.87
N PHE A 72 14.30 -23.15 -16.79
CA PHE A 72 15.34 -22.96 -15.78
C PHE A 72 15.54 -24.24 -14.96
N ASP A 73 16.63 -24.95 -15.22
CA ASP A 73 17.01 -26.23 -14.60
C ASP A 73 18.27 -26.04 -13.75
N GLU A 74 18.07 -25.60 -12.50
CA GLU A 74 19.12 -25.41 -11.51
C GLU A 74 19.05 -26.46 -10.39
N SER A 75 20.16 -26.58 -9.66
CA SER A 75 20.23 -27.51 -8.51
C SER A 75 19.27 -27.09 -7.39
N GLU A 76 18.76 -28.07 -6.63
CA GLU A 76 17.91 -27.78 -5.46
C GLU A 76 18.64 -26.93 -4.40
N GLN A 77 19.97 -27.05 -4.34
CA GLN A 77 20.83 -26.23 -3.50
C GLN A 77 20.78 -24.75 -3.88
N THR A 78 20.71 -24.43 -5.20
CA THR A 78 20.54 -23.05 -5.71
C THR A 78 19.21 -22.45 -5.26
N TYR A 79 18.11 -23.22 -5.35
CA TYR A 79 16.78 -22.79 -4.89
C TYR A 79 16.75 -22.53 -3.39
N ILE A 80 17.38 -23.41 -2.59
CA ILE A 80 17.45 -23.24 -1.13
C ILE A 80 18.25 -21.97 -0.78
N LEU A 81 19.39 -21.72 -1.43
CA LEU A 81 20.17 -20.50 -1.21
C LEU A 81 19.36 -19.23 -1.51
N SER A 82 18.66 -19.18 -2.65
CA SER A 82 17.78 -18.05 -3.01
C SER A 82 16.64 -17.84 -2.00
N LEU A 83 16.04 -18.93 -1.50
CA LEU A 83 15.02 -18.86 -0.47
C LEU A 83 15.59 -18.30 0.85
N MET A 84 16.76 -18.76 1.28
CA MET A 84 17.39 -18.30 2.52
C MET A 84 17.79 -16.82 2.46
N GLN A 85 18.21 -16.32 1.30
CA GLN A 85 18.46 -14.88 1.09
C GLN A 85 17.22 -14.00 1.32
N ARG A 86 16.01 -14.57 1.10
CA ARG A 86 14.71 -13.89 1.24
C ARG A 86 14.00 -14.19 2.57
N ARG A 87 14.57 -15.05 3.43
CA ARG A 87 13.94 -15.53 4.67
C ARG A 87 13.36 -14.39 5.51
N GLU A 88 14.20 -13.42 5.87
CA GLU A 88 13.80 -12.31 6.74
C GLU A 88 12.70 -11.45 6.09
N SER A 89 12.79 -11.21 4.78
CA SER A 89 11.75 -10.46 4.06
C SER A 89 10.43 -11.23 4.01
N ILE A 90 10.44 -12.55 3.81
CA ILE A 90 9.22 -13.37 3.84
C ILE A 90 8.58 -13.31 5.24
N LEU A 91 9.37 -13.42 6.31
CA LEU A 91 8.83 -13.32 7.67
C LEU A 91 8.29 -11.92 7.97
N ASP A 92 8.95 -10.88 7.47
CA ASP A 92 8.50 -9.50 7.60
C ASP A 92 7.18 -9.23 6.84
N ILE A 93 6.93 -9.88 5.68
CA ILE A 93 5.64 -9.73 4.99
C ILE A 93 4.48 -10.37 5.71
N TYR A 94 4.68 -11.52 6.35
CA TYR A 94 3.60 -12.14 7.11
C TYR A 94 3.16 -11.24 8.28
N LYS A 95 4.10 -10.55 8.92
CA LYS A 95 3.77 -9.51 9.92
C LYS A 95 2.99 -8.35 9.30
N GLY A 96 3.39 -7.92 8.10
CA GLY A 96 2.68 -6.86 7.37
C GLY A 96 1.26 -7.25 6.96
N LEU A 97 1.09 -8.47 6.44
CA LEU A 97 -0.20 -9.06 6.09
C LEU A 97 -1.10 -9.15 7.32
N GLU A 98 -0.60 -9.66 8.45
CA GLU A 98 -1.34 -9.74 9.72
C GLU A 98 -1.86 -8.37 10.19
N LEU A 99 -1.07 -7.30 10.06
CA LEU A 99 -1.45 -5.97 10.56
C LEU A 99 -2.40 -5.19 9.64
N MET A 100 -2.34 -5.41 8.32
CA MET A 100 -3.04 -4.56 7.35
C MET A 100 -4.25 -5.25 6.70
N MET A 101 -4.09 -6.50 6.27
CA MET A 101 -5.08 -7.15 5.40
C MET A 101 -6.38 -7.58 6.12
N PRO A 102 -6.35 -8.08 7.38
CA PRO A 102 -7.56 -8.45 8.10
C PRO A 102 -8.63 -7.37 8.14
N SER A 103 -8.27 -6.13 8.52
CA SER A 103 -9.21 -5.02 8.57
C SER A 103 -9.77 -4.69 7.19
N LEU A 104 -8.93 -4.73 6.15
CA LEU A 104 -9.37 -4.46 4.77
C LEU A 104 -10.36 -5.51 4.26
N TYR A 105 -10.07 -6.79 4.45
CA TYR A 105 -10.99 -7.85 4.05
C TYR A 105 -12.29 -7.84 4.83
N ALA A 106 -12.22 -7.67 6.15
CA ALA A 106 -13.41 -7.69 7.00
C ALA A 106 -14.34 -6.52 6.67
N ALA A 107 -13.81 -5.29 6.59
CA ALA A 107 -14.60 -4.12 6.21
C ALA A 107 -15.11 -4.22 4.76
N GLY A 108 -14.32 -4.77 3.84
CA GLY A 108 -14.75 -4.98 2.46
C GLY A 108 -15.89 -5.99 2.35
N ALA A 109 -15.85 -7.08 3.14
CA ALA A 109 -16.94 -8.04 3.25
C ALA A 109 -18.24 -7.42 3.81
N MET A 110 -18.13 -6.39 4.67
CA MET A 110 -19.31 -5.64 5.13
C MET A 110 -19.99 -4.88 3.99
N LEU A 111 -19.27 -4.50 2.94
CA LEU A 111 -19.79 -3.80 1.78
C LEU A 111 -20.35 -4.74 0.69
N CYS A 112 -20.06 -6.04 0.76
CA CYS A 112 -20.60 -7.01 -0.20
C CYS A 112 -22.12 -7.18 -0.06
N CYS A 113 -22.86 -7.03 -1.17
CA CYS A 113 -24.32 -7.19 -1.20
C CYS A 113 -24.81 -8.61 -1.57
N ASN A 114 -23.98 -9.42 -2.25
CA ASN A 114 -24.41 -10.69 -2.88
C ASN A 114 -23.58 -11.90 -2.40
N LEU A 115 -23.29 -11.97 -1.09
CA LEU A 115 -22.46 -13.04 -0.53
C LEU A 115 -23.09 -14.43 -0.73
N ASP A 116 -24.42 -14.57 -0.67
CA ASP A 116 -25.10 -15.85 -0.89
C ASP A 116 -24.90 -16.39 -2.31
N THR A 117 -25.12 -15.55 -3.33
CA THR A 117 -24.90 -15.90 -4.73
C THR A 117 -23.43 -16.24 -5.01
N TYR A 118 -22.53 -15.49 -4.36
CA TYR A 118 -21.10 -15.75 -4.47
C TYR A 118 -20.71 -17.11 -3.85
N GLU A 119 -21.21 -17.40 -2.66
CA GLU A 119 -21.00 -18.68 -1.98
C GLU A 119 -21.48 -19.86 -2.84
N GLU A 120 -22.71 -19.79 -3.35
CA GLU A 120 -23.27 -20.80 -4.23
C GLU A 120 -22.40 -21.00 -5.48
N SER A 121 -21.98 -19.92 -6.14
CA SER A 121 -21.12 -19.99 -7.33
C SER A 121 -19.74 -20.58 -7.01
N PHE A 122 -19.15 -20.20 -5.88
CA PHE A 122 -17.83 -20.64 -5.45
C PHE A 122 -17.80 -22.14 -5.14
N PHE A 123 -18.82 -22.64 -4.44
CA PHE A 123 -18.91 -24.06 -4.07
C PHE A 123 -19.48 -24.97 -5.18
N SER A 124 -20.33 -24.45 -6.07
CA SER A 124 -20.94 -25.20 -7.18
C SER A 124 -20.02 -25.44 -8.38
N ALA A 125 -18.95 -24.65 -8.56
CA ALA A 125 -18.01 -24.74 -9.68
C ALA A 125 -17.12 -26.02 -9.69
N GLY A 126 -17.55 -27.14 -9.09
CA GLY A 126 -16.82 -28.41 -9.10
C GLY A 126 -15.67 -28.45 -8.09
N SER A 127 -15.96 -28.09 -6.84
CA SER A 127 -15.07 -28.00 -5.67
C SER A 127 -14.47 -29.32 -5.17
N GLN A 128 -14.10 -30.26 -6.05
CA GLN A 128 -13.20 -31.35 -5.66
C GLN A 128 -11.75 -30.85 -5.47
N ASP A 129 -11.35 -29.78 -6.17
CA ASP A 129 -10.01 -29.17 -6.05
C ASP A 129 -10.09 -27.68 -5.68
N ILE A 130 -10.33 -27.35 -4.40
CA ILE A 130 -9.93 -26.03 -3.90
C ILE A 130 -8.41 -25.95 -4.02
N ASN A 131 -7.94 -25.15 -4.98
CA ASN A 131 -6.53 -24.84 -5.18
C ASN A 131 -6.25 -23.37 -4.83
N GLU A 132 -4.96 -23.01 -4.78
CA GLU A 132 -4.51 -21.65 -4.45
C GLU A 132 -5.15 -20.54 -5.30
N ARG A 133 -5.58 -20.84 -6.53
CA ARG A 133 -6.19 -19.87 -7.44
C ARG A 133 -7.57 -19.44 -6.95
N ASN A 134 -8.39 -20.38 -6.49
CA ASN A 134 -9.73 -20.09 -6.00
C ASN A 134 -9.66 -19.32 -4.66
N ALA A 135 -8.67 -19.61 -3.83
CA ALA A 135 -8.45 -18.93 -2.55
C ALA A 135 -8.19 -17.42 -2.70
N ILE A 136 -7.31 -17.04 -3.63
CA ILE A 136 -6.99 -15.62 -3.86
C ILE A 136 -8.19 -14.90 -4.47
N SER A 137 -8.87 -15.53 -5.43
CA SER A 137 -10.08 -14.98 -6.02
C SER A 137 -11.15 -14.71 -4.95
N PHE A 138 -11.28 -15.59 -3.95
CA PHE A 138 -12.18 -15.39 -2.82
C PHE A 138 -11.90 -14.10 -2.07
N PHE A 139 -10.66 -13.92 -1.63
CA PHE A 139 -10.27 -12.74 -0.87
C PHE A 139 -10.34 -11.47 -1.72
N THR A 140 -10.00 -11.55 -3.01
CA THR A 140 -10.12 -10.43 -3.95
C THR A 140 -11.57 -9.93 -4.06
N GLU A 141 -12.57 -10.82 -4.07
CA GLU A 141 -13.98 -10.44 -4.14
C GLU A 141 -14.43 -9.58 -2.95
N MET A 142 -13.84 -9.78 -1.77
CA MET A 142 -14.10 -8.97 -0.59
C MET A 142 -13.54 -7.54 -0.73
N LEU A 143 -12.58 -7.33 -1.63
CA LEU A 143 -11.94 -6.02 -1.83
C LEU A 143 -12.54 -5.23 -3.02
N LEU A 144 -13.27 -5.89 -3.92
CA LEU A 144 -13.92 -5.23 -5.06
C LEU A 144 -14.90 -4.10 -4.66
N PRO A 145 -15.69 -4.20 -3.57
CA PRO A 145 -16.61 -3.14 -3.18
C PRO A 145 -15.95 -1.79 -2.92
N TYR A 146 -14.67 -1.75 -2.53
CA TYR A 146 -13.96 -0.49 -2.30
C TYR A 146 -13.83 0.38 -3.55
N GLN A 147 -13.88 -0.21 -4.75
CA GLN A 147 -13.55 0.46 -6.01
C GLN A 147 -12.16 1.10 -5.99
N ASN A 148 -11.24 0.48 -5.23
CA ASN A 148 -9.92 1.01 -4.95
C ASN A 148 -8.85 0.07 -5.50
N GLN A 149 -8.29 0.45 -6.64
CA GLN A 149 -7.28 -0.39 -7.28
C GLN A 149 -5.98 -0.46 -6.46
N ILE A 150 -5.68 0.48 -5.55
CA ILE A 150 -4.49 0.38 -4.68
C ILE A 150 -4.63 -0.80 -3.71
N VAL A 151 -5.82 -1.01 -3.14
CA VAL A 151 -6.11 -2.16 -2.26
C VAL A 151 -5.85 -3.48 -2.98
N LEU A 152 -6.31 -3.61 -4.22
CA LEU A 152 -6.07 -4.80 -5.05
C LEU A 152 -4.60 -4.99 -5.40
N ASP A 153 -3.89 -3.90 -5.66
CA ASP A 153 -2.45 -3.93 -5.95
C ASP A 153 -1.65 -4.36 -4.72
N LEU A 154 -2.03 -3.89 -3.52
CA LEU A 154 -1.41 -4.28 -2.25
C LEU A 154 -1.63 -5.76 -1.96
N GLN A 155 -2.88 -6.25 -2.09
CA GLN A 155 -3.18 -7.68 -1.95
C GLN A 155 -2.25 -8.50 -2.86
N SER A 156 -2.25 -8.17 -4.15
CA SER A 156 -1.46 -8.91 -5.13
C SER A 156 0.03 -8.87 -4.80
N ASP A 157 0.61 -7.69 -4.57
CA ASP A 157 2.04 -7.54 -4.35
C ASP A 157 2.49 -8.25 -3.06
N MET A 158 1.76 -8.10 -1.95
CA MET A 158 2.13 -8.69 -0.66
C MET A 158 1.96 -10.21 -0.66
N GLU A 159 0.81 -10.73 -1.09
CA GLU A 159 0.54 -12.17 -1.13
C GLU A 159 1.41 -12.90 -2.16
N HIS A 160 1.73 -12.22 -3.27
CA HIS A 160 2.60 -12.78 -4.28
C HIS A 160 4.04 -12.91 -3.78
N TYR A 161 4.55 -11.90 -3.06
CA TYR A 161 5.89 -11.96 -2.50
C TYR A 161 6.00 -12.97 -1.36
N ALA A 162 4.94 -13.16 -0.57
CA ALA A 162 4.87 -14.16 0.48
C ALA A 162 5.02 -15.60 -0.04
N ARG A 163 4.98 -15.84 -1.35
CA ARG A 163 5.18 -17.16 -1.93
C ARG A 163 6.64 -17.60 -1.89
N TYR A 164 6.84 -18.82 -1.41
CA TYR A 164 8.12 -19.52 -1.38
C TYR A 164 7.95 -20.98 -1.82
N PRO A 165 9.00 -21.64 -2.34
CA PRO A 165 8.91 -23.02 -2.80
C PRO A 165 8.78 -24.00 -1.63
N TYR A 166 8.10 -25.11 -1.88
CA TYR A 166 8.33 -26.33 -1.12
C TYR A 166 9.63 -27.00 -1.60
N VAL A 167 10.54 -27.32 -0.69
CA VAL A 167 11.82 -28.01 -0.96
C VAL A 167 11.58 -29.51 -0.81
N MET A 168 11.47 -30.23 -1.92
CA MET A 168 11.01 -31.62 -1.93
C MET A 168 11.99 -32.58 -1.25
N GLN A 169 13.30 -32.29 -1.32
CA GLN A 169 14.33 -33.11 -0.65
C GLN A 169 14.48 -32.81 0.85
N SER A 170 13.80 -31.81 1.39
CA SER A 170 13.87 -31.46 2.82
C SER A 170 13.26 -32.52 3.73
N ARG A 171 12.42 -33.43 3.18
CA ARG A 171 11.57 -34.37 3.94
C ARG A 171 10.62 -33.70 4.93
N LEU A 172 10.48 -32.38 4.88
CA LEU A 172 9.49 -31.63 5.64
C LEU A 172 8.11 -31.80 5.01
N GLU A 173 7.06 -31.61 5.79
CA GLU A 173 5.72 -31.52 5.22
C GLU A 173 5.60 -30.29 4.32
N ASN A 174 4.78 -30.39 3.27
CA ASN A 174 4.54 -29.25 2.40
C ASN A 174 3.81 -28.16 3.22
N PRO A 175 4.41 -26.96 3.40
CA PRO A 175 3.85 -25.90 4.23
C PRO A 175 2.50 -25.36 3.68
N PHE A 176 2.17 -25.67 2.43
CA PHE A 176 0.92 -25.30 1.77
C PHE A 176 -0.06 -26.47 1.61
N ALA A 177 0.25 -27.70 2.07
CA ALA A 177 -0.68 -28.82 1.95
C ALA A 177 -1.92 -28.65 2.86
N ALA A 178 -1.72 -28.09 4.06
CA ALA A 178 -2.82 -27.85 5.00
C ALA A 178 -3.75 -26.69 4.57
N SER A 179 -3.30 -25.79 3.68
CA SER A 179 -4.07 -24.58 3.36
C SER A 179 -5.34 -24.85 2.57
N ALA A 180 -5.37 -25.85 1.67
CA ALA A 180 -6.55 -26.16 0.87
C ALA A 180 -7.71 -26.74 1.69
N GLU A 181 -7.39 -27.64 2.62
CA GLU A 181 -8.37 -28.21 3.56
C GLU A 181 -8.79 -27.20 4.62
N PHE A 182 -7.83 -26.40 5.12
CA PHE A 182 -8.12 -25.26 5.97
C PHE A 182 -9.10 -24.27 5.31
N ILE A 183 -8.88 -23.91 4.04
CA ILE A 183 -9.80 -23.03 3.30
C ILE A 183 -11.18 -23.68 3.18
N ARG A 184 -11.27 -24.96 2.77
CA ARG A 184 -12.57 -25.66 2.66
C ARG A 184 -13.39 -25.60 3.95
N HIS A 185 -12.76 -25.79 5.10
CA HIS A 185 -13.45 -25.82 6.39
C HIS A 185 -13.74 -24.44 6.97
N ASN A 186 -12.87 -23.46 6.73
CA ASN A 186 -13.00 -22.15 7.38
C ASN A 186 -13.74 -21.11 6.52
N LEU A 187 -13.82 -21.31 5.19
CA LEU A 187 -14.52 -20.37 4.31
C LEU A 187 -16.01 -20.20 4.66
N PRO A 188 -16.77 -21.26 4.99
CA PRO A 188 -18.14 -21.10 5.44
C PRO A 188 -18.25 -20.28 6.72
N VAL A 189 -17.31 -20.43 7.66
CA VAL A 189 -17.27 -19.66 8.91
C VAL A 189 -16.99 -18.18 8.63
N PHE A 190 -16.06 -17.88 7.72
CA PHE A 190 -15.83 -16.51 7.23
C PHE A 190 -17.12 -15.92 6.65
N LEU A 191 -17.78 -16.65 5.75
CA LEU A 191 -18.97 -16.16 5.04
C LEU A 191 -20.14 -15.95 6.00
N ASP A 192 -20.30 -16.83 6.99
CA ASP A 192 -21.30 -16.69 8.04
C ASP A 192 -21.09 -15.41 8.85
N MET A 193 -19.87 -15.14 9.34
CA MET A 193 -19.54 -13.89 10.04
C MET A 193 -19.77 -12.66 9.15
N ALA A 194 -19.40 -12.73 7.86
CA ALA A 194 -19.59 -11.65 6.91
C ALA A 194 -21.09 -11.35 6.64
N LYS A 195 -21.92 -12.38 6.54
CA LYS A 195 -23.38 -12.25 6.35
C LYS A 195 -24.05 -11.65 7.58
N HIS A 196 -23.62 -12.04 8.78
CA HIS A 196 -24.11 -11.50 10.05
C HIS A 196 -23.49 -10.14 10.43
N LYS A 197 -22.60 -9.61 9.58
CA LYS A 197 -21.93 -8.32 9.76
C LYS A 197 -21.09 -8.24 11.04
N GLU A 198 -20.47 -9.35 11.43
CA GLU A 198 -19.63 -9.45 12.62
C GLU A 198 -18.19 -8.97 12.33
N LEU A 199 -18.02 -7.66 12.15
CA LEU A 199 -16.76 -7.04 11.73
C LEU A 199 -15.57 -7.41 12.64
N GLU A 200 -15.73 -7.27 13.96
CA GLU A 200 -14.66 -7.50 14.92
C GLU A 200 -14.27 -8.98 15.00
N ALA A 201 -15.26 -9.87 14.99
CA ALA A 201 -15.04 -11.32 15.03
C ALA A 201 -14.32 -11.79 13.75
N LEU A 202 -14.77 -11.31 12.59
CA LEU A 202 -14.17 -11.61 11.30
C LEU A 202 -12.73 -11.09 11.21
N THR A 203 -12.49 -9.87 11.69
CA THR A 203 -11.15 -9.27 11.73
C THR A 203 -10.21 -10.11 12.60
N ALA A 204 -10.62 -10.46 13.83
CA ALA A 204 -9.82 -11.27 14.74
C ALA A 204 -9.51 -12.67 14.17
N TRP A 205 -10.49 -13.27 13.48
CA TRP A 205 -10.30 -14.56 12.82
C TRP A 205 -9.24 -14.47 11.70
N LEU A 206 -9.31 -13.44 10.86
CA LEU A 206 -8.33 -13.19 9.79
C LEU A 206 -6.92 -12.89 10.33
N GLU A 207 -6.82 -12.14 11.44
CA GLU A 207 -5.55 -11.89 12.13
C GLU A 207 -4.91 -13.21 12.58
N LEU A 208 -5.69 -14.09 13.20
CA LEU A 208 -5.22 -15.40 13.63
C LEU A 208 -4.77 -16.27 12.45
N MET A 209 -5.51 -16.23 11.33
CA MET A 209 -5.15 -16.93 10.11
C MET A 209 -3.76 -16.50 9.59
N TYR A 210 -3.52 -15.19 9.44
CA TYR A 210 -2.22 -14.70 8.95
C TYR A 210 -1.08 -14.92 9.95
N ARG A 211 -1.34 -14.78 11.26
CA ARG A 211 -0.37 -15.09 12.30
C ARG A 211 0.07 -16.54 12.22
N ASN A 212 -0.88 -17.47 12.18
CA ASN A 212 -0.60 -18.90 12.08
C ASN A 212 0.17 -19.22 10.79
N ALA A 213 -0.21 -18.63 9.66
CA ALA A 213 0.52 -18.81 8.40
C ALA A 213 1.98 -18.30 8.50
N GLY A 214 2.20 -17.16 9.15
CA GLY A 214 3.53 -16.62 9.42
C GLY A 214 4.37 -17.49 10.36
N GLU A 215 3.77 -18.03 11.42
CA GLU A 215 4.43 -18.96 12.34
C GLU A 215 4.86 -20.25 11.62
N GLN A 216 3.97 -20.83 10.81
CA GLN A 216 4.30 -22.02 10.01
C GLN A 216 5.41 -21.73 9.00
N ALA A 217 5.38 -20.58 8.33
CA ALA A 217 6.48 -20.14 7.48
C ALA A 217 7.80 -20.02 8.26
N GLY A 218 7.75 -19.47 9.47
CA GLY A 218 8.89 -19.37 10.39
C GLY A 218 9.50 -20.71 10.76
N ILE A 219 8.67 -21.69 11.11
CA ILE A 219 9.09 -23.06 11.42
C ILE A 219 9.74 -23.69 10.20
N TYR A 220 9.05 -23.69 9.06
CA TYR A 220 9.55 -24.27 7.82
C TYR A 220 10.90 -23.66 7.39
N LEU A 221 11.00 -22.34 7.33
CA LEU A 221 12.23 -21.66 6.92
C LEU A 221 13.38 -21.90 7.90
N SER A 222 13.09 -22.08 9.19
CA SER A 222 14.12 -22.40 10.20
C SER A 222 14.61 -23.84 10.09
N GLU A 223 13.75 -24.80 9.73
CA GLU A 223 14.18 -26.17 9.45
C GLU A 223 15.04 -26.24 8.17
N ILE A 224 14.66 -25.52 7.11
CA ILE A 224 15.47 -25.43 5.89
C ILE A 224 16.85 -24.82 6.17
N GLN A 225 16.92 -23.79 7.02
CA GLN A 225 18.19 -23.14 7.37
C GLN A 225 19.20 -24.10 8.04
N LYS A 226 18.74 -25.11 8.79
CA LYS A 226 19.64 -26.11 9.39
C LYS A 226 20.34 -26.98 8.35
N ILE A 227 19.79 -27.07 7.13
CA ILE A 227 20.29 -27.92 6.05
C ILE A 227 21.40 -27.21 5.26
N VAL A 228 21.51 -25.87 5.33
CA VAL A 228 22.48 -25.08 4.54
C VAL A 228 23.24 -24.08 5.42
N PRO A 229 24.59 -24.13 5.46
CA PRO A 229 25.37 -23.10 6.13
C PRO A 229 25.43 -21.81 5.29
N ASP A 230 25.22 -20.68 5.99
CA ASP A 230 25.35 -19.26 5.61
C ASP A 230 24.91 -18.86 4.18
N SER A 231 23.76 -18.21 4.07
CA SER A 231 23.03 -17.94 2.82
C SER A 231 23.60 -16.80 1.95
N GLY A 232 24.83 -16.34 2.20
CA GLY A 232 25.41 -15.20 1.51
C GLY A 232 24.70 -13.88 1.84
N GLU A 233 24.83 -12.89 0.95
CA GLU A 233 24.33 -11.54 1.15
C GLU A 233 22.80 -11.49 1.14
N ARG A 234 22.23 -10.79 2.12
CA ARG A 234 20.78 -10.65 2.28
C ARG A 234 20.22 -9.81 1.15
N VAL A 235 19.09 -10.23 0.60
CA VAL A 235 18.37 -9.41 -0.38
C VAL A 235 17.41 -8.51 0.37
N ASP A 236 17.81 -7.25 0.58
CA ASP A 236 16.89 -6.23 1.05
C ASP A 236 15.83 -5.98 -0.01
N TYR A 237 14.61 -6.42 0.27
CA TYR A 237 13.53 -6.28 -0.67
C TYR A 237 12.89 -4.89 -0.61
N GLN A 238 12.64 -4.32 -1.77
CA GLN A 238 11.90 -3.08 -1.93
C GLN A 238 10.50 -3.38 -2.42
N TRP A 239 9.56 -3.27 -1.51
CA TRP A 239 8.16 -3.63 -1.67
C TRP A 239 7.45 -2.58 -2.55
N PHE A 240 6.43 -2.99 -3.29
CA PHE A 240 5.58 -2.08 -4.07
C PHE A 240 6.33 -1.13 -5.04
N ARG A 241 7.37 -1.57 -5.78
CA ARG A 241 8.05 -0.68 -6.77
C ARG A 241 7.39 -0.59 -8.16
N GLY A 242 6.18 -1.12 -8.30
CA GLY A 242 5.59 -1.43 -9.61
C GLY A 242 4.61 -0.42 -10.16
N LYS A 243 3.73 0.16 -9.34
CA LYS A 243 2.65 1.03 -9.84
C LYS A 243 2.80 2.41 -9.24
N ASN A 244 3.90 3.06 -9.60
CA ASN A 244 4.22 4.41 -9.19
C ASN A 244 3.18 5.38 -9.80
N ARG A 245 1.98 5.45 -9.22
CA ARG A 245 0.84 6.22 -9.73
C ARG A 245 1.06 7.72 -9.52
N SER A 246 1.78 8.09 -8.47
CA SER A 246 2.20 9.46 -8.24
C SER A 246 3.24 9.89 -9.29
N PRO A 247 3.01 10.98 -10.02
CA PRO A 247 4.00 11.53 -10.93
C PRO A 247 5.29 11.93 -10.20
N LEU A 248 6.46 11.80 -10.84
CA LEU A 248 7.76 12.14 -10.22
C LEU A 248 7.81 13.57 -9.65
N TYR A 249 7.14 14.53 -10.29
CA TYR A 249 7.09 15.90 -9.79
C TYR A 249 6.32 16.01 -8.45
N ALA A 250 5.35 15.15 -8.19
CA ALA A 250 4.59 15.11 -6.94
C ALA A 250 5.45 14.58 -5.79
N ALA A 251 6.23 13.51 -6.03
CA ALA A 251 7.20 13.01 -5.06
C ALA A 251 8.29 14.06 -4.72
N VAL A 252 8.78 14.78 -5.74
CA VAL A 252 9.73 15.90 -5.53
C VAL A 252 9.08 17.03 -4.74
N ALA A 253 7.86 17.42 -5.09
CA ALA A 253 7.10 18.44 -4.34
C ALA A 253 6.90 18.01 -2.88
N GLN A 254 6.53 16.76 -2.62
CA GLN A 254 6.31 16.25 -1.25
C GLN A 254 7.60 16.28 -0.44
N ASN A 255 8.72 15.87 -1.04
CA ASN A 255 10.02 15.94 -0.38
C ASN A 255 10.41 17.39 -0.05
N LEU A 256 10.24 18.32 -0.99
CA LEU A 256 10.48 19.75 -0.79
C LEU A 256 9.55 20.37 0.27
N TYR A 257 8.28 19.95 0.29
CA TYR A 257 7.30 20.36 1.30
C TYR A 257 7.75 19.94 2.70
N ARG A 258 8.12 18.67 2.90
CA ARG A 258 8.64 18.17 4.19
C ARG A 258 9.90 18.93 4.63
N ARG A 259 10.85 19.16 3.72
CA ARG A 259 12.07 19.95 4.01
C ARG A 259 11.75 21.38 4.46
N ALA A 260 10.72 21.99 3.85
CA ALA A 260 10.24 23.30 4.28
C ALA A 260 9.62 23.27 5.68
N LEU A 261 8.81 22.26 5.98
CA LEU A 261 8.21 22.08 7.31
C LEU A 261 9.25 21.86 8.41
N LEU A 262 10.32 21.12 8.10
CA LEU A 262 11.47 20.94 9.00
C LEU A 262 12.34 22.21 9.14
N GLY A 263 11.91 23.32 8.52
CA GLY A 263 12.56 24.62 8.63
C GLY A 263 13.84 24.76 7.83
N GLU A 264 14.16 23.82 6.94
CA GLU A 264 15.43 23.82 6.18
C GLU A 264 15.62 25.09 5.35
N PHE A 265 14.52 25.70 4.91
CA PHE A 265 14.53 26.91 4.07
C PHE A 265 14.26 28.21 4.84
N ASN A 266 14.04 28.17 6.16
CA ASN A 266 13.66 29.35 6.95
C ASN A 266 14.75 30.42 6.99
N ASN A 267 16.03 30.01 6.89
CA ASN A 267 17.18 30.91 6.88
C ASN A 267 17.59 31.36 5.47
N ARG A 268 16.83 31.01 4.44
CA ARG A 268 17.09 31.41 3.05
C ARG A 268 16.14 32.53 2.65
N THR A 269 16.66 33.52 1.91
CA THR A 269 15.82 34.55 1.29
C THR A 269 14.91 33.98 0.21
N TYR A 270 15.37 32.94 -0.49
CA TYR A 270 14.66 32.30 -1.60
C TYR A 270 14.55 30.79 -1.38
N PHE A 271 13.41 30.26 -1.78
CA PHE A 271 13.19 28.83 -1.95
C PHE A 271 14.08 28.27 -3.08
N PRO A 272 14.44 26.98 -3.08
CA PRO A 272 15.24 26.38 -4.16
C PRO A 272 14.70 26.71 -5.56
N SER A 273 15.58 27.17 -6.43
CA SER A 273 15.24 27.53 -7.82
C SER A 273 15.07 26.29 -8.70
N GLU A 274 14.35 26.39 -9.83
CA GLU A 274 14.23 25.27 -10.78
C GLU A 274 15.59 24.66 -11.17
N PRO A 275 16.65 25.42 -11.50
CA PRO A 275 17.96 24.85 -11.78
C PRO A 275 18.60 24.12 -10.59
N GLU A 276 18.36 24.58 -9.36
CA GLU A 276 18.83 23.90 -8.14
C GLU A 276 18.10 22.57 -7.92
N ILE A 277 16.77 22.57 -8.09
CA ILE A 277 15.93 21.36 -7.99
C ILE A 277 16.34 20.35 -9.07
N MET A 278 16.55 20.78 -10.32
CA MET A 278 17.01 19.91 -11.40
C MET A 278 18.32 19.21 -11.06
N ARG A 279 19.31 19.93 -10.52
CA ARG A 279 20.61 19.36 -10.13
C ARG A 279 20.47 18.43 -8.93
N THR A 280 19.69 18.82 -7.92
CA THR A 280 19.55 18.08 -6.65
C THR A 280 18.85 16.74 -6.86
N TYR A 281 17.77 16.73 -7.65
CA TYR A 281 16.94 15.54 -7.87
C TYR A 281 17.25 14.82 -9.19
N ASN A 282 18.18 15.33 -10.00
CA ASN A 282 18.52 14.83 -11.33
C ASN A 282 17.28 14.65 -12.23
N ILE A 283 16.49 15.72 -12.36
CA ILE A 283 15.22 15.72 -13.11
C ILE A 283 15.20 16.72 -14.26
N SER A 284 14.28 16.50 -15.19
CA SER A 284 14.07 17.43 -16.31
C SER A 284 13.54 18.80 -15.83
N LYS A 285 13.76 19.84 -16.63
CA LYS A 285 13.19 21.17 -16.39
C LYS A 285 11.66 21.14 -16.28
N SER A 286 11.00 20.35 -17.13
CA SER A 286 9.54 20.19 -17.11
C SER A 286 9.05 19.60 -15.78
N THR A 287 9.76 18.58 -15.27
CA THR A 287 9.44 17.96 -13.97
C THR A 287 9.64 18.95 -12.81
N ALA A 288 10.75 19.71 -12.81
CA ALA A 288 11.01 20.74 -11.79
C ALA A 288 9.95 21.85 -11.81
N ALA A 289 9.57 22.34 -13.00
CA ALA A 289 8.54 23.35 -13.16
C ALA A 289 7.16 22.87 -12.66
N LYS A 290 6.79 21.60 -12.94
CA LYS A 290 5.55 21.00 -12.42
C LYS A 290 5.57 20.85 -10.89
N ALA A 291 6.72 20.50 -10.30
CA ALA A 291 6.85 20.43 -8.84
C ALA A 291 6.69 21.83 -8.21
N MET A 292 7.30 22.86 -8.81
CA MET A 292 7.13 24.26 -8.37
C MET A 292 5.69 24.76 -8.55
N ALA A 293 5.02 24.39 -9.64
CA ALA A 293 3.61 24.70 -9.85
C ALA A 293 2.74 24.04 -8.77
N LEU A 294 2.93 22.75 -8.49
CA LEU A 294 2.22 22.03 -7.43
C LEU A 294 2.43 22.70 -6.06
N LEU A 295 3.68 22.97 -5.67
CA LEU A 295 3.99 23.65 -4.40
C LEU A 295 3.38 25.06 -4.31
N SER A 296 3.27 25.76 -5.44
CA SER A 296 2.62 27.07 -5.52
C SER A 296 1.10 26.93 -5.38
N ASP A 297 0.51 25.94 -6.03
CA ASP A 297 -0.93 25.66 -6.01
C ASP A 297 -1.38 25.24 -4.61
N ILE A 298 -0.64 24.38 -3.91
CA ILE A 298 -0.98 23.99 -2.52
C ILE A 298 -0.62 25.06 -1.48
N GLY A 299 -0.14 26.23 -1.92
CA GLY A 299 0.08 27.38 -1.04
C GLY A 299 1.40 27.41 -0.29
N LEU A 300 2.34 26.48 -0.52
CA LEU A 300 3.64 26.50 0.17
C LEU A 300 4.51 27.69 -0.28
N ILE A 301 4.55 27.95 -1.59
CA ILE A 301 5.47 28.93 -2.19
C ILE A 301 4.74 29.96 -3.04
N HIS A 302 5.39 31.10 -3.26
CA HIS A 302 4.96 32.06 -4.27
C HIS A 302 6.16 32.68 -4.99
N THR A 303 6.00 32.96 -6.28
CA THR A 303 7.05 33.55 -7.10
C THR A 303 6.87 35.04 -7.20
N ILE A 304 7.90 35.79 -6.82
CA ILE A 304 7.95 37.24 -6.98
C ILE A 304 8.63 37.52 -8.32
N GLU A 305 7.92 38.21 -9.21
CA GLU A 305 8.42 38.53 -10.55
C GLU A 305 9.82 39.14 -10.50
N LYS A 306 10.74 38.56 -11.29
CA LYS A 306 12.14 39.00 -11.44
C LYS A 306 12.99 38.96 -10.16
N LYS A 307 12.47 38.44 -9.03
CA LYS A 307 13.20 38.35 -7.76
C LYS A 307 13.47 36.91 -7.33
N GLY A 308 12.56 35.98 -7.64
CA GLY A 308 12.70 34.56 -7.28
C GLY A 308 11.49 34.03 -6.53
N THR A 309 11.58 32.79 -6.06
CA THR A 309 10.50 32.10 -5.33
C THR A 309 10.78 32.12 -3.84
N VAL A 310 9.77 32.36 -3.01
CA VAL A 310 9.91 32.42 -1.54
C VAL A 310 8.81 31.58 -0.87
N LEU A 311 9.03 31.22 0.40
CA LEU A 311 7.98 30.61 1.23
C LEU A 311 6.83 31.60 1.44
N ARG A 312 5.60 31.12 1.38
CA ARG A 312 4.41 31.95 1.56
C ARG A 312 4.12 32.15 3.06
N SER A 313 3.65 33.36 3.41
CA SER A 313 3.31 33.77 4.79
C SER A 313 1.89 34.31 4.96
N SER A 314 1.00 34.21 3.95
CA SER A 314 -0.34 34.85 3.92
C SER A 314 -1.37 34.03 3.11
N GLU A 315 -2.65 34.36 3.32
CA GLU A 315 -3.85 33.50 3.35
C GLU A 315 -4.47 33.12 1.99
N GLU A 316 -4.45 33.98 0.97
CA GLU A 316 -5.11 33.66 -0.32
C GLU A 316 -4.27 32.73 -1.19
N LEU A 317 -4.79 31.52 -1.44
CA LEU A 317 -4.10 30.49 -2.24
C LEU A 317 -3.88 30.94 -3.70
N ALA A 318 -2.78 30.49 -4.29
CA ALA A 318 -2.44 30.86 -5.67
C ALA A 318 -3.54 30.40 -6.66
N PRO A 319 -3.68 31.04 -7.83
CA PRO A 319 -4.47 30.47 -8.92
C PRO A 319 -3.96 29.06 -9.26
N VAL A 320 -4.88 28.12 -9.48
CA VAL A 320 -4.55 26.76 -9.88
C VAL A 320 -3.86 26.77 -11.26
N ARG A 321 -2.67 26.17 -11.34
CA ARG A 321 -1.85 26.12 -12.57
C ARG A 321 -1.83 24.75 -13.22
N ILE A 322 -2.13 23.70 -12.45
CA ILE A 322 -2.21 22.33 -12.95
C ILE A 322 -3.59 22.09 -13.58
N GLU A 323 -3.62 21.33 -14.67
CA GLU A 323 -4.86 20.98 -15.38
C GLU A 323 -5.82 20.19 -14.46
N GLN A 324 -7.13 20.46 -14.59
CA GLN A 324 -8.15 19.93 -13.68
C GLN A 324 -8.24 18.39 -13.71
N ASN A 325 -8.04 17.76 -14.86
CA ASN A 325 -7.99 16.29 -15.00
C ASN A 325 -6.81 15.69 -14.23
N ILE A 326 -5.63 16.32 -14.26
CA ILE A 326 -4.47 15.86 -13.50
C ILE A 326 -4.75 15.97 -12.00
N ILE A 327 -5.39 17.05 -11.55
CA ILE A 327 -5.79 17.21 -10.15
C ILE A 327 -6.80 16.12 -9.77
N ALA A 328 -7.82 15.88 -10.58
CA ALA A 328 -8.82 14.85 -10.34
C ALA A 328 -8.19 13.45 -10.23
N ASP A 329 -7.34 13.06 -11.19
CA ASP A 329 -6.66 11.75 -11.18
C ASP A 329 -5.82 11.55 -9.90
N ASN A 330 -5.13 12.60 -9.46
CA ASN A 330 -4.30 12.52 -8.25
C ASN A 330 -5.11 12.65 -6.95
N LEU A 331 -6.27 13.33 -6.96
CA LEU A 331 -7.22 13.30 -5.85
C LEU A 331 -7.85 11.92 -5.70
N THR A 332 -8.14 11.22 -6.80
CA THR A 332 -8.53 9.80 -6.75
C THR A 332 -7.43 8.94 -6.13
N LEU A 333 -6.16 9.19 -6.48
CA LEU A 333 -5.03 8.49 -5.84
C LEU A 333 -4.96 8.77 -4.34
N PHE A 334 -5.11 10.04 -3.95
CA PHE A 334 -5.18 10.49 -2.56
C PHE A 334 -6.31 9.78 -1.79
N LEU A 335 -7.53 9.79 -2.32
CA LEU A 335 -8.69 9.15 -1.69
C LEU A 335 -8.50 7.64 -1.55
N ASN A 336 -7.92 6.99 -2.56
CA ASN A 336 -7.63 5.55 -2.49
C ASN A 336 -6.65 5.22 -1.35
N VAL A 337 -5.60 6.03 -1.15
CA VAL A 337 -4.67 5.84 -0.02
C VAL A 337 -5.35 6.14 1.31
N LEU A 338 -6.13 7.22 1.35
CA LEU A 338 -6.81 7.65 2.57
C LEU A 338 -7.88 6.65 3.03
N GLN A 339 -8.60 6.02 2.10
CA GLN A 339 -9.55 4.93 2.39
C GLN A 339 -8.85 3.74 3.06
N ILE A 340 -7.65 3.35 2.59
CA ILE A 340 -6.86 2.28 3.19
C ILE A 340 -6.52 2.63 4.65
N LEU A 341 -5.98 3.83 4.87
CA LEU A 341 -5.61 4.29 6.21
C LEU A 341 -6.83 4.40 7.13
N ALA A 342 -7.97 4.88 6.62
CA ALA A 342 -9.21 4.95 7.38
C ALA A 342 -9.73 3.57 7.85
N VAL A 343 -9.36 2.50 7.16
CA VAL A 343 -9.75 1.13 7.53
C VAL A 343 -8.70 0.45 8.42
N CYS A 344 -7.40 0.57 8.15
CA CYS A 344 -6.38 -0.23 8.83
C CYS A 344 -5.53 0.52 9.86
N SER A 345 -5.64 1.86 9.99
CA SER A 345 -4.70 2.62 10.82
C SER A 345 -4.75 2.29 12.31
N GLN A 346 -5.86 1.76 12.86
CA GLN A 346 -5.92 1.35 14.27
C GLN A 346 -4.79 0.37 14.60
N LYS A 347 -4.70 -0.73 13.85
CA LYS A 347 -3.69 -1.78 14.07
C LYS A 347 -2.28 -1.27 13.77
N LEU A 348 -2.12 -0.46 12.72
CA LEU A 348 -0.84 0.15 12.38
C LEU A 348 -0.34 1.08 13.49
N CYS A 349 -1.20 1.96 14.00
CA CYS A 349 -0.85 2.89 15.08
C CYS A 349 -0.57 2.15 16.38
N PHE A 350 -1.40 1.15 16.75
CA PHE A 350 -1.15 0.35 17.93
C PHE A 350 0.23 -0.33 17.87
N ALA A 351 0.56 -0.96 16.73
CA ALA A 351 1.87 -1.57 16.52
C ALA A 351 3.02 -0.55 16.63
N ALA A 352 2.84 0.67 16.12
CA ALA A 352 3.83 1.75 16.22
C ALA A 352 3.96 2.34 17.65
N PHE A 353 2.90 2.29 18.47
CA PHE A 353 2.93 2.73 19.87
C PHE A 353 3.54 1.71 20.83
N LEU A 354 3.50 0.41 20.50
CA LEU A 354 3.97 -0.66 21.39
C LEU A 354 5.43 -0.48 21.85
N PRO A 355 6.40 -0.09 20.99
CA PRO A 355 7.79 0.09 21.42
C PRO A 355 8.04 1.36 22.27
N LEU A 356 7.08 2.29 22.32
CA LEU A 356 7.24 3.56 23.01
C LEU A 356 6.89 3.43 24.49
N ASP A 357 7.73 4.01 25.35
CA ASP A 357 7.42 4.15 26.77
C ASP A 357 6.39 5.27 27.02
N ASN A 358 5.89 5.35 28.25
CA ASN A 358 4.86 6.32 28.61
C ASN A 358 5.33 7.77 28.54
N SER A 359 6.63 8.05 28.70
CA SER A 359 7.18 9.39 28.55
C SER A 359 7.17 9.81 27.09
N ALA A 360 7.65 8.93 26.20
CA ALA A 360 7.67 9.17 24.77
C ALA A 360 6.25 9.39 24.20
N LEU A 361 5.23 8.68 24.71
CA LEU A 361 3.84 8.91 24.30
C LEU A 361 3.32 10.29 24.75
N ALA A 362 3.69 10.74 25.94
CA ALA A 362 3.33 12.07 26.43
C ALA A 362 4.04 13.19 25.63
N ASP A 363 5.32 12.99 25.31
CA ASP A 363 6.12 13.91 24.49
C ASP A 363 5.54 14.01 23.07
N LEU A 364 5.16 12.87 22.48
CA LEU A 364 4.50 12.82 21.17
C LEU A 364 3.18 13.61 21.16
N ALA A 365 2.36 13.46 22.21
CA ALA A 365 1.10 14.20 22.33
C ALA A 365 1.35 15.72 22.46
N ALA A 366 2.40 16.14 23.17
CA ALA A 366 2.79 17.54 23.29
C ALA A 366 3.34 18.10 21.97
N GLU A 367 4.11 17.31 21.22
CA GLU A 367 4.62 17.69 19.89
C GLU A 367 3.46 17.89 18.89
N TRP A 368 2.51 16.96 18.87
CA TRP A 368 1.34 17.05 18.00
C TRP A 368 0.48 18.28 18.32
N GLU A 369 0.40 18.66 19.59
CA GLU A 369 -0.30 19.87 20.03
C GLU A 369 0.39 21.17 19.64
N ALA A 370 1.71 21.22 19.80
CA ALA A 370 2.48 22.41 19.46
C ALA A 370 2.59 22.63 17.94
N SER A 371 2.37 21.57 17.14
CA SER A 371 2.50 21.63 15.69
C SER A 371 1.41 22.53 15.05
N PRO A 372 1.78 23.51 14.21
CA PRO A 372 0.81 24.33 13.48
C PRO A 372 -0.01 23.52 12.47
N LEU A 373 0.46 22.33 12.10
CA LEU A 373 -0.21 21.41 11.17
C LEU A 373 -1.44 20.75 11.78
N SER A 374 -1.60 20.76 13.09
CA SER A 374 -2.80 20.21 13.77
C SER A 374 -4.09 20.97 13.42
N ARG A 375 -3.99 22.13 12.75
CA ARG A 375 -5.12 23.01 12.44
C ARG A 375 -5.83 22.71 11.12
N THR A 376 -5.29 21.81 10.29
CA THR A 376 -5.89 21.44 9.01
C THR A 376 -5.95 19.92 8.88
N SER A 377 -6.93 19.40 8.15
CA SER A 377 -7.06 17.95 7.89
C SER A 377 -5.82 17.39 7.18
N SER A 378 -5.30 18.12 6.20
CA SER A 378 -4.06 17.78 5.48
C SER A 378 -2.84 17.73 6.40
N GLY A 379 -2.74 18.65 7.36
CA GLY A 379 -1.66 18.70 8.35
C GLY A 379 -1.75 17.59 9.38
N ILE A 380 -2.96 17.23 9.83
CA ILE A 380 -3.19 16.07 10.70
C ILE A 380 -2.78 14.77 9.98
N ILE A 381 -3.17 14.59 8.72
CA ILE A 381 -2.72 13.45 7.90
C ILE A 381 -1.19 13.40 7.87
N HIS A 382 -0.53 14.55 7.68
CA HIS A 382 0.92 14.61 7.66
C HIS A 382 1.57 14.22 9.00
N ILE A 383 1.02 14.69 10.12
CA ILE A 383 1.49 14.33 11.48
C ILE A 383 1.41 12.81 11.68
N LEU A 384 0.23 12.23 11.43
CA LEU A 384 -0.03 10.81 11.67
C LEU A 384 0.78 9.90 10.75
N THR A 385 0.94 10.28 9.48
CA THR A 385 1.73 9.47 8.52
C THR A 385 3.23 9.58 8.75
N SER A 386 3.72 10.74 9.19
CA SER A 386 5.11 10.93 9.60
C SER A 386 5.43 10.09 10.85
N PHE A 387 4.52 10.07 11.83
CA PHE A 387 4.61 9.19 12.99
C PHE A 387 4.65 7.71 12.58
N LEU A 388 3.71 7.25 11.76
CA LEU A 388 3.67 5.87 11.31
C LEU A 388 4.96 5.47 10.59
N LYS A 389 5.50 6.29 9.69
CA LYS A 389 6.79 6.02 9.05
C LYS A 389 7.95 5.94 10.02
N ALA A 390 8.01 6.83 11.01
CA ALA A 390 9.13 6.89 11.95
C ALA A 390 9.14 5.72 12.95
N HIS A 391 7.97 5.17 13.27
CA HIS A 391 7.79 4.22 14.36
C HIS A 391 7.26 2.85 13.95
N MET A 392 6.99 2.60 12.66
CA MET A 392 6.50 1.30 12.19
C MET A 392 7.54 0.19 12.43
N PRO A 393 7.25 -0.83 13.27
CA PRO A 393 8.22 -1.88 13.57
C PRO A 393 8.39 -2.93 12.45
N VAL A 394 7.53 -2.89 11.43
CA VAL A 394 7.53 -3.84 10.30
C VAL A 394 8.05 -3.14 9.04
N LYS A 395 9.15 -3.64 8.47
CA LYS A 395 9.89 -2.94 7.41
C LYS A 395 9.10 -2.84 6.10
N CYS A 396 8.34 -3.87 5.75
CA CYS A 396 7.52 -3.88 4.55
C CYS A 396 6.41 -2.82 4.64
N LEU A 397 5.82 -2.63 5.82
CA LEU A 397 4.81 -1.61 6.05
C LEU A 397 5.42 -0.21 6.09
N GLU A 398 6.59 -0.03 6.71
CA GLU A 398 7.36 1.22 6.63
C GLU A 398 7.57 1.64 5.16
N ASN A 399 7.95 0.69 4.31
CA ASN A 399 8.15 0.91 2.89
C ASN A 399 6.84 1.26 2.13
N ILE A 400 5.72 0.59 2.44
CA ILE A 400 4.40 0.89 1.84
C ILE A 400 3.93 2.28 2.27
N LEU A 401 4.03 2.61 3.55
CA LEU A 401 3.65 3.90 4.11
C LEU A 401 4.47 5.06 3.52
N ALA A 402 5.76 4.83 3.25
CA ALA A 402 6.60 5.79 2.55
C ALA A 402 6.06 6.15 1.15
N GLN A 403 5.42 5.20 0.47
CA GLN A 403 4.87 5.41 -0.87
C GLN A 403 3.47 6.02 -0.82
N PHE A 404 2.68 5.70 0.20
CA PHE A 404 1.40 6.37 0.47
C PHE A 404 1.59 7.87 0.69
N ASP A 405 2.62 8.25 1.46
CA ASP A 405 2.92 9.63 1.81
C ASP A 405 3.16 10.54 0.57
N ASP A 406 3.63 9.97 -0.56
CA ASP A 406 3.78 10.73 -1.82
C ASP A 406 2.43 11.09 -2.48
N ALA A 407 1.39 10.27 -2.28
CA ALA A 407 0.04 10.56 -2.77
C ALA A 407 -0.71 11.56 -1.86
N LEU A 408 -0.32 11.65 -0.58
CA LEU A 408 -1.04 12.43 0.42
C LEU A 408 -0.88 13.95 0.25
N ILE A 409 0.13 14.42 -0.50
CA ILE A 409 0.32 15.85 -0.80
C ILE A 409 -0.91 16.49 -1.47
N TRP A 410 -1.66 15.70 -2.25
CA TRP A 410 -2.81 16.21 -2.98
C TRP A 410 -3.98 16.58 -2.09
N GLY A 411 -4.00 16.12 -0.83
CA GLY A 411 -4.97 16.53 0.18
C GLY A 411 -4.97 18.05 0.42
N HIS A 412 -3.85 18.75 0.19
CA HIS A 412 -3.79 20.21 0.32
C HIS A 412 -4.63 20.98 -0.71
N TYR A 413 -5.08 20.35 -1.79
CA TYR A 413 -6.06 20.97 -2.68
C TYR A 413 -7.44 21.12 -2.03
N LEU A 414 -7.73 20.30 -1.02
CA LEU A 414 -8.98 20.33 -0.26
C LEU A 414 -8.99 21.46 0.78
N ASP A 415 -7.82 21.98 1.17
CA ASP A 415 -7.71 23.16 2.04
C ASP A 415 -8.21 24.45 1.36
N ARG A 416 -8.55 24.40 0.06
CA ARG A 416 -9.07 25.55 -0.68
C ARG A 416 -10.56 25.80 -0.36
N PRO A 417 -10.93 27.01 0.07
CA PRO A 417 -12.30 27.35 0.46
C PRO A 417 -13.19 27.57 -0.78
N TYR A 418 -13.56 26.50 -1.48
CA TYR A 418 -14.41 26.59 -2.67
C TYR A 418 -15.87 26.23 -2.43
N VAL A 419 -16.17 25.40 -1.43
CA VAL A 419 -17.53 24.95 -1.13
C VAL A 419 -17.71 24.94 0.39
N ILE A 420 -18.68 25.72 0.88
CA ILE A 420 -19.16 25.63 2.26
C ILE A 420 -20.34 24.66 2.22
N ASP A 421 -20.06 23.38 2.40
CA ASP A 421 -21.08 22.35 2.61
C ASP A 421 -21.14 22.01 4.10
N GLU A 422 -22.36 21.99 4.66
CA GLU A 422 -22.58 21.77 6.09
C GLU A 422 -22.13 20.37 6.52
N GLN A 423 -22.29 19.35 5.67
CA GLN A 423 -21.86 17.98 5.98
C GLN A 423 -20.34 17.86 5.94
N CYS A 424 -19.67 18.48 4.97
CA CYS A 424 -18.20 18.59 4.97
C CYS A 424 -17.69 19.26 6.26
N ALA A 425 -18.32 20.35 6.71
CA ALA A 425 -17.91 21.02 7.94
C ALA A 425 -18.07 20.14 9.19
N VAL A 426 -19.17 19.36 9.27
CA VAL A 426 -19.40 18.39 10.36
C VAL A 426 -18.34 17.29 10.36
N LEU A 427 -18.03 16.70 9.20
CA LEU A 427 -17.04 15.64 9.07
C LEU A 427 -15.62 16.15 9.38
N ALA A 428 -15.27 17.35 8.93
CA ALA A 428 -14.00 17.98 9.28
C ALA A 428 -13.89 18.20 10.80
N GLN A 429 -14.94 18.72 11.43
CA GLN A 429 -15.02 18.91 12.88
C GLN A 429 -14.86 17.58 13.64
N GLU A 430 -15.53 16.52 13.21
CA GLU A 430 -15.37 15.18 13.78
C GLU A 430 -13.92 14.71 13.69
N GLY A 431 -13.25 14.93 12.56
CA GLY A 431 -11.83 14.61 12.39
C GLY A 431 -10.94 15.32 13.42
N PHE A 432 -11.15 16.61 13.65
CA PHE A 432 -10.42 17.37 14.66
C PHE A 432 -10.68 16.86 16.09
N GLU A 433 -11.93 16.56 16.42
CA GLU A 433 -12.31 16.03 17.74
C GLU A 433 -11.69 14.66 18.02
N GLN A 434 -11.70 13.77 17.03
CA GLN A 434 -11.07 12.45 17.15
C GLN A 434 -9.55 12.56 17.28
N PHE A 435 -8.92 13.51 16.59
CA PHE A 435 -7.48 13.75 16.73
C PHE A 435 -7.12 14.24 18.15
N GLU A 436 -7.93 15.13 18.72
CA GLU A 436 -7.76 15.58 20.11
C GLU A 436 -7.96 14.44 21.12
N LEU A 437 -8.97 13.58 20.92
CA LEU A 437 -9.17 12.37 21.74
C LEU A 437 -7.99 11.40 21.67
N ALA A 438 -7.37 11.26 20.49
CA ALA A 438 -6.17 10.45 20.33
C ALA A 438 -5.02 11.00 21.18
N ARG A 439 -4.77 12.30 21.13
CA ARG A 439 -3.73 12.96 21.94
C ARG A 439 -3.99 12.83 23.44
N GLU A 440 -5.23 13.00 23.88
CA GLU A 440 -5.59 12.81 25.29
C GLU A 440 -5.34 11.37 25.75
N SER A 441 -5.69 10.39 24.92
CA SER A 441 -5.42 8.98 25.18
C SER A 441 -3.91 8.70 25.29
N LEU A 442 -3.10 9.30 24.41
CA LEU A 442 -1.64 9.21 24.47
C LEU A 442 -1.06 9.79 25.76
N ARG A 443 -1.54 10.96 26.22
CA ARG A 443 -1.13 11.54 27.53
C ARG A 443 -1.47 10.62 28.70
N LYS A 444 -2.56 9.84 28.59
CA LYS A 444 -2.98 8.84 29.58
C LYS A 444 -2.28 7.48 29.39
N SER A 445 -1.36 7.37 28.43
CA SER A 445 -0.68 6.13 28.04
C SER A 445 -1.62 5.02 27.54
N ASP A 446 -2.82 5.39 27.09
CA ASP A 446 -3.83 4.48 26.57
C ASP A 446 -3.65 4.30 25.05
N ARG A 447 -2.80 3.32 24.71
CA ARG A 447 -2.44 3.01 23.31
C ARG A 447 -3.64 2.51 22.50
N GLU A 448 -4.56 1.78 23.14
CA GLU A 448 -5.72 1.19 22.47
C GLU A 448 -6.68 2.31 22.03
N ASN A 449 -7.13 3.13 22.98
CA ASN A 449 -8.04 4.24 22.67
C ASN A 449 -7.39 5.28 21.76
N ALA A 450 -6.09 5.55 21.91
CA ALA A 450 -5.37 6.42 20.98
C ALA A 450 -5.43 5.90 19.54
N SER A 451 -5.22 4.59 19.34
CA SER A 451 -5.23 4.00 18.00
C SER A 451 -6.63 3.96 17.37
N VAL A 452 -7.68 3.72 18.16
CA VAL A 452 -9.09 3.81 17.72
C VAL A 452 -9.43 5.24 17.29
N SER A 453 -9.09 6.23 18.10
CA SER A 453 -9.34 7.64 17.78
C SER A 453 -8.59 8.10 16.52
N ILE A 454 -7.36 7.61 16.28
CA ILE A 454 -6.64 7.90 15.04
C ILE A 454 -7.35 7.31 13.81
N GLN A 455 -7.86 6.08 13.89
CA GLN A 455 -8.63 5.50 12.79
C GLN A 455 -9.91 6.29 12.50
N ARG A 456 -10.62 6.72 13.54
CA ARG A 456 -11.79 7.60 13.38
C ARG A 456 -11.42 8.95 12.77
N THR A 457 -10.26 9.50 13.13
CA THR A 457 -9.71 10.72 12.49
C THR A 457 -9.52 10.52 10.99
N PHE A 458 -8.84 9.45 10.57
CA PHE A 458 -8.66 9.14 9.15
C PHE A 458 -9.99 8.90 8.43
N ARG A 459 -10.95 8.21 9.07
CA ARG A 459 -12.29 7.97 8.52
C ARG A 459 -13.07 9.26 8.29
N ALA A 460 -13.10 10.16 9.28
CA ALA A 460 -13.79 11.44 9.15
C ALA A 460 -13.18 12.29 8.03
N ILE A 461 -11.84 12.40 7.97
CA ILE A 461 -11.15 13.14 6.91
C ILE A 461 -11.36 12.49 5.53
N TYR A 462 -11.43 11.15 5.46
CA TYR A 462 -11.76 10.44 4.22
C TYR A 462 -13.16 10.78 3.71
N LEU A 463 -14.16 10.72 4.59
CA LEU A 463 -15.55 10.99 4.23
C LEU A 463 -15.72 12.46 3.78
N ASP A 464 -15.10 13.40 4.50
CA ASP A 464 -15.07 14.82 4.12
C ASP A 464 -14.45 15.02 2.73
N ALA A 465 -13.23 14.53 2.54
CA ALA A 465 -12.51 14.64 1.28
C ALA A 465 -13.26 14.00 0.10
N ARG A 466 -13.88 12.84 0.34
CA ARG A 466 -14.68 12.14 -0.66
C ARG A 466 -15.91 12.96 -1.03
N LEU A 467 -16.68 13.44 -0.05
CA LEU A 467 -17.86 14.26 -0.29
C LEU A 467 -17.50 15.54 -1.06
N TYR A 468 -16.45 16.25 -0.63
CA TYR A 468 -15.94 17.43 -1.31
C TYR A 468 -15.58 17.12 -2.77
N THR A 469 -14.91 16.00 -3.02
CA THR A 469 -14.51 15.58 -4.36
C THR A 469 -15.73 15.30 -5.23
N LEU A 470 -16.77 14.63 -4.71
CA LEU A 470 -18.02 14.37 -5.42
C LEU A 470 -18.77 15.66 -5.80
N ILE A 471 -18.71 16.69 -4.94
CA ILE A 471 -19.32 18.00 -5.22
C ILE A 471 -18.54 18.76 -6.29
N CYS A 472 -17.20 18.77 -6.20
CA CYS A 472 -16.34 19.60 -7.04
C CYS A 472 -16.02 18.97 -8.40
N PHE A 473 -15.94 17.64 -8.48
CA PHE A 473 -15.51 16.90 -9.67
C PHE A 473 -16.64 15.96 -10.11
N LYS A 474 -17.36 16.33 -11.17
CA LYS A 474 -18.55 15.63 -11.68
C LYS A 474 -18.31 14.21 -12.23
N ASP A 475 -17.07 13.73 -12.27
CA ASP A 475 -16.73 12.39 -12.76
C ASP A 475 -16.69 11.36 -11.63
N LEU A 476 -17.85 10.75 -11.39
CA LEU A 476 -18.13 9.84 -10.28
C LEU A 476 -17.47 8.46 -10.43
N ALA A 477 -17.03 8.07 -11.63
CA ALA A 477 -16.64 6.69 -11.91
C ALA A 477 -15.28 6.29 -11.30
N SER A 478 -14.50 7.26 -10.82
CA SER A 478 -13.15 7.04 -10.28
C SER A 478 -13.05 7.24 -8.76
N VAL A 479 -14.10 7.75 -8.11
CA VAL A 479 -14.09 8.02 -6.66
C VAL A 479 -14.31 6.71 -5.90
N PRO A 480 -13.44 6.35 -4.94
CA PRO A 480 -13.62 5.11 -4.17
C PRO A 480 -14.93 5.10 -3.38
N ALA A 481 -15.38 3.88 -3.05
CA ALA A 481 -16.63 3.67 -2.33
C ALA A 481 -16.59 4.21 -0.88
N GLU A 482 -17.75 4.40 -0.30
CA GLU A 482 -17.86 4.70 1.13
C GLU A 482 -17.47 3.47 1.98
N ILE A 483 -17.08 3.70 3.24
CA ILE A 483 -16.64 2.68 4.19
C ILE A 483 -17.49 2.68 5.44
#